data_AF-A0A2K3MXE2-F1
#
_entry.id   AF-A0A2K3MXE2-F1
#
_cell.length_a   1.000
_cell.length_b   1.000
_cell.length_c   1.000
_cell.angle_alpha   90.00
_cell.angle_beta   90.00
_cell.angle_gamma   90.00
#
_symmetry.space_group_name_H-M   'P 1'
#
loop_
_entity.id
_entity.type
_entity.pdbx_description
1 polymer ?
#
loop_
_entity_poly.entity_id
_entity_poly.type
_entity_poly.pdbx_seq_one_letter_code
_entity_poly.pdbx_strand_id
1 'polypeptide(L)'
;EVVTTTIAYSRVAAHAVVLHLSAILPPIFFHFRLRRFHQIQLRRCGWVNNPPLVCAHGGDSSNAFPNTIAAYVSALQSRVDCIEIDVSRSSDGVLFALHDRDLQRLSGNTSSRVGYMSSKQIRELSASHQSTDKINDESIPTIQDALMV
;
A
#
# COMPACT_ATOMS: atom_id res chain seq x y z
N GLU A 1 -43.71 -39.38 -31.75
CA GLU A 1 -43.66 -39.17 -30.29
C GLU A 1 -42.27 -38.88 -29.73
N VAL A 2 -41.23 -39.67 -30.04
CA VAL A 2 -39.89 -39.49 -29.42
C VAL A 2 -39.27 -38.10 -29.69
N VAL A 3 -39.34 -37.60 -30.92
CA VAL A 3 -38.74 -36.30 -31.32
C VAL A 3 -39.38 -35.11 -30.58
N THR A 4 -40.70 -35.12 -30.40
CA THR A 4 -41.44 -34.08 -29.68
C THR A 4 -41.08 -34.04 -28.19
N THR A 5 -40.86 -35.21 -27.57
CA THR A 5 -40.47 -35.31 -26.16
C THR A 5 -39.03 -34.84 -25.92
N THR A 6 -38.10 -35.15 -26.83
CA THR A 6 -36.71 -34.66 -26.77
C THR A 6 -36.63 -33.14 -26.94
N ILE A 7 -37.42 -32.57 -27.86
CA ILE A 7 -37.49 -31.11 -28.06
C ILE A 7 -38.11 -30.43 -26.83
N ALA A 8 -39.16 -31.00 -26.24
CA ALA A 8 -39.77 -30.49 -25.03
C ALA A 8 -38.80 -30.53 -23.83
N TYR A 9 -38.08 -31.64 -23.65
CA TYR A 9 -37.07 -31.78 -22.59
C TYR A 9 -35.91 -30.79 -22.77
N SER A 10 -35.40 -30.63 -24.00
CA SER A 10 -34.34 -29.67 -24.31
C SER A 10 -34.78 -28.23 -24.03
N ARG A 11 -36.03 -27.87 -24.34
CA ARG A 11 -36.60 -26.57 -23.99
C ARG A 11 -36.71 -26.39 -22.48
N VAL A 12 -37.23 -27.36 -21.74
CA VAL A 12 -37.34 -27.27 -20.27
C VAL A 12 -35.96 -27.14 -19.60
N ALA A 13 -34.97 -27.91 -20.06
CA ALA A 13 -33.60 -27.82 -19.58
C ALA A 13 -32.98 -26.44 -19.85
N ALA A 14 -33.21 -25.87 -21.04
CA ALA A 14 -32.74 -24.52 -21.37
C ALA A 14 -33.40 -23.45 -20.47
N HIS A 15 -34.69 -23.56 -20.17
CA HIS A 15 -35.38 -22.65 -19.26
C HIS A 15 -34.86 -22.76 -17.83
N ALA A 16 -34.58 -23.98 -17.34
CA ALA A 16 -33.98 -24.21 -16.03
C ALA A 16 -32.58 -23.58 -15.92
N VAL A 17 -31.74 -23.72 -16.95
CA VAL A 17 -30.42 -23.08 -17.01
C VAL A 17 -30.54 -21.56 -16.99
N VAL A 18 -31.45 -20.97 -17.76
CA VAL A 18 -31.70 -19.52 -17.77
C VAL A 18 -32.17 -19.03 -16.40
N LEU A 19 -33.08 -19.76 -15.75
CA LEU A 19 -33.54 -19.46 -14.38
C LEU A 19 -32.39 -19.49 -13.38
N HIS A 20 -31.54 -20.53 -13.41
CA HIS A 20 -30.37 -20.60 -12.54
C HIS A 20 -29.37 -19.47 -12.78
N LEU A 21 -29.07 -19.14 -14.04
CA LEU A 21 -28.19 -18.01 -14.38
C LEU A 21 -28.79 -16.69 -13.89
N SER A 22 -30.10 -16.48 -14.09
CA SER A 22 -30.78 -15.27 -13.63
C SER A 22 -30.85 -15.14 -12.10
N ALA A 23 -30.81 -16.25 -11.37
CA ALA A 23 -30.80 -16.25 -9.90
C ALA A 23 -29.40 -16.02 -9.32
N ILE A 24 -28.33 -16.44 -10.02
CA ILE A 24 -26.95 -16.41 -9.51
C ILE A 24 -26.18 -15.18 -9.99
N LEU A 25 -26.38 -14.74 -11.23
CA LEU A 25 -25.65 -13.62 -11.82
C LEU A 25 -25.90 -12.28 -11.08
N PRO A 26 -27.14 -11.89 -10.71
CA PRO A 26 -27.36 -10.64 -10.00
C PRO A 26 -26.72 -10.62 -8.61
N PRO A 27 -26.86 -11.63 -7.72
CA PRO A 27 -26.18 -11.64 -6.43
C PRO A 27 -24.66 -11.57 -6.56
N ILE A 28 -24.06 -12.29 -7.51
CA ILE A 28 -22.61 -12.22 -7.77
C ILE A 28 -22.23 -10.82 -8.26
N PHE A 29 -22.93 -10.30 -9.26
CA PHE A 29 -22.69 -8.97 -9.79
C PHE A 29 -22.83 -7.90 -8.71
N PHE A 30 -23.89 -7.94 -7.90
CA PHE A 30 -24.09 -7.02 -6.79
C PHE A 30 -23.08 -7.23 -5.67
N HIS A 31 -22.67 -8.46 -5.34
CA HIS A 31 -21.63 -8.69 -4.34
C HIS A 31 -20.30 -8.04 -4.75
N PHE A 32 -19.84 -8.30 -5.99
CA PHE A 32 -18.59 -7.72 -6.49
C PHE A 32 -18.72 -6.22 -6.77
N ARG A 33 -19.85 -5.75 -7.31
CA ARG A 33 -20.08 -4.33 -7.63
C ARG A 33 -20.33 -3.48 -6.39
N LEU A 34 -21.10 -3.96 -5.41
CA LEU A 34 -21.34 -3.24 -4.16
C LEU A 34 -20.09 -3.20 -3.28
N ARG A 35 -19.29 -4.28 -3.22
CA ARG A 35 -17.96 -4.22 -2.59
C ARG A 35 -17.08 -3.15 -3.22
N ARG A 36 -17.07 -3.08 -4.56
CA ARG A 36 -16.34 -2.05 -5.31
C ARG A 36 -16.89 -0.64 -5.03
N PHE A 37 -18.21 -0.45 -4.97
CA PHE A 37 -18.82 0.84 -4.63
C PHE A 37 -18.56 1.28 -3.19
N HIS A 38 -18.60 0.35 -2.23
CA HIS A 38 -18.36 0.67 -0.82
C HIS A 38 -16.90 1.11 -0.60
N GLN A 39 -15.94 0.47 -1.27
CA GLN A 39 -14.55 0.93 -1.28
C GLN A 39 -14.35 2.30 -1.95
N ILE A 40 -15.16 2.65 -2.95
CA ILE A 40 -15.12 3.96 -3.61
C ILE A 40 -15.76 5.06 -2.75
N GLN A 41 -16.85 4.74 -2.02
CA GLN A 41 -17.59 5.68 -1.18
C GLN A 41 -16.85 6.06 0.11
N LEU A 42 -16.14 5.13 0.75
CA LEU A 42 -15.38 5.42 1.99
C LEU A 42 -14.24 6.44 1.80
N ARG A 43 -13.88 6.79 0.55
CA ARG A 43 -12.78 7.72 0.24
C ARG A 43 -13.24 9.12 -0.20
N ARG A 44 -14.54 9.33 -0.36
CA ARG A 44 -15.07 10.67 -0.64
C ARG A 44 -16.11 10.98 0.41
N CYS A 45 -15.71 11.72 1.43
CA CYS A 45 -16.63 12.52 2.24
C CYS A 45 -17.28 13.56 1.33
N GLY A 46 -18.20 13.13 0.46
CA GLY A 46 -18.82 13.97 -0.57
C GLY A 46 -19.67 15.10 -0.01
N TRP A 47 -19.87 15.12 1.31
CA TRP A 47 -20.50 16.18 2.07
C TRP A 47 -19.54 17.31 2.51
N VAL A 48 -18.22 17.15 2.33
CA VAL A 48 -17.24 18.21 2.64
C VAL A 48 -16.86 18.92 1.35
N ASN A 49 -17.28 20.18 1.22
CA ASN A 49 -17.08 20.97 -0.01
C ASN A 49 -15.60 21.33 -0.30
N ASN A 50 -14.66 20.99 0.59
CA ASN A 50 -13.20 21.02 0.39
C ASN A 50 -12.56 20.11 1.46
N PRO A 51 -12.39 18.81 1.20
CA PRO A 51 -11.80 17.93 2.19
C PRO A 51 -10.35 18.35 2.50
N PRO A 52 -9.87 18.17 3.74
CA PRO A 52 -8.48 18.42 4.07
C PRO A 52 -7.57 17.48 3.27
N LEU A 53 -6.35 17.95 2.97
CA LEU A 53 -5.32 17.10 2.39
C LEU A 53 -4.92 16.01 3.38
N VAL A 54 -4.79 14.79 2.88
CA VAL A 54 -4.30 13.63 3.64
C VAL A 54 -2.85 13.39 3.25
N CYS A 55 -1.97 13.59 4.23
CA CYS A 55 -0.54 13.43 4.05
C CYS A 55 0.00 12.24 4.85
N ALA A 56 0.78 11.38 4.21
CA ALA A 56 1.40 10.22 4.84
C ALA A 56 2.71 10.63 5.53
N HIS A 57 2.73 10.63 6.87
CA HIS A 57 3.89 10.98 7.70
C HIS A 57 4.96 9.88 7.66
N GLY A 58 6.10 10.17 7.03
CA GLY A 58 7.15 9.21 6.68
C GLY A 58 6.69 8.12 5.72
N GLY A 59 5.66 8.36 4.91
CA GLY A 59 4.98 7.33 4.10
C GLY A 59 3.92 6.53 4.89
N ASP A 60 3.52 5.37 4.38
CA ASP A 60 2.54 4.50 5.04
C ASP A 60 3.21 3.64 6.13
N SER A 61 3.45 4.29 7.27
CA SER A 61 4.09 3.69 8.44
C SER A 61 3.26 2.59 9.13
N SER A 62 2.03 2.35 8.68
CA SER A 62 1.21 1.23 9.14
C SER A 62 1.56 -0.08 8.43
N ASN A 63 2.11 0.01 7.22
CA ASN A 63 2.44 -1.14 6.37
C ASN A 63 3.94 -1.40 6.22
N ALA A 64 4.78 -0.36 6.36
CA ALA A 64 6.23 -0.48 6.28
C ALA A 64 6.91 0.46 7.29
N PHE A 65 8.21 0.25 7.53
CA PHE A 65 8.98 1.14 8.39
C PHE A 65 9.01 2.58 7.81
N PRO A 66 8.83 3.64 8.64
CA PRO A 66 8.77 5.01 8.15
C PRO A 66 10.04 5.42 7.41
N ASN A 67 9.90 6.34 6.46
CA ASN A 67 10.97 6.88 5.63
C ASN A 67 11.72 5.83 4.77
N THR A 68 11.04 4.75 4.38
CA THR A 68 11.56 3.74 3.44
C THR A 68 10.86 3.84 2.10
N ILE A 69 11.50 3.32 1.04
CA ILE A 69 10.89 3.21 -0.29
C ILE A 69 9.58 2.41 -0.21
N ALA A 70 9.54 1.34 0.59
CA ALA A 70 8.34 0.54 0.80
C ALA A 70 7.18 1.36 1.41
N ALA A 71 7.45 2.21 2.40
CA ALA A 71 6.44 3.08 2.98
C ALA A 71 5.93 4.13 1.99
N TYR A 72 6.80 4.68 1.14
CA TYR A 72 6.41 5.63 0.11
C TYR A 72 5.56 4.98 -0.98
N VAL A 73 5.98 3.83 -1.50
CA VAL A 73 5.22 3.06 -2.49
C VAL A 73 3.85 2.68 -1.94
N SER A 74 3.78 2.22 -0.68
CA SER A 74 2.51 1.89 -0.03
C SER A 74 1.61 3.12 0.12
N ALA A 75 2.15 4.28 0.50
CA ALA A 75 1.40 5.53 0.56
C ALA A 75 0.85 5.96 -0.82
N LEU A 76 1.66 5.84 -1.88
CA LEU A 76 1.23 6.12 -3.26
C LEU A 76 0.11 5.19 -3.71
N GLN A 77 0.20 3.89 -3.41
CA GLN A 77 -0.86 2.92 -3.66
C GLN A 77 -2.14 3.28 -2.89
N SER A 78 -1.97 3.82 -1.68
CA SER A 78 -3.04 4.36 -0.85
C SER A 78 -3.59 5.70 -1.35
N ARG A 79 -3.03 6.30 -2.42
CA ARG A 79 -3.50 7.55 -3.07
C ARG A 79 -3.69 8.70 -2.08
N VAL A 80 -2.71 8.89 -1.22
CA VAL A 80 -2.62 10.07 -0.35
C VAL A 80 -2.36 11.33 -1.20
N ASP A 81 -2.72 12.50 -0.68
CA ASP A 81 -2.51 13.77 -1.38
C ASP A 81 -1.05 14.21 -1.29
N CYS A 82 -0.36 13.85 -0.21
CA CYS A 82 1.06 14.12 -0.07
C CYS A 82 1.79 13.06 0.79
N ILE A 83 3.11 13.01 0.66
CA ILE A 83 4.00 12.19 1.48
C ILE A 83 4.96 13.15 2.18
N GLU A 84 5.05 13.04 3.49
CA GLU A 84 6.03 13.76 4.29
C GLU A 84 7.30 12.89 4.41
N ILE A 85 8.47 13.56 4.33
CA ILE A 85 9.78 12.94 4.29
C ILE A 85 10.66 13.66 5.31
N ASP A 86 11.12 12.94 6.33
CA ASP A 86 12.07 13.45 7.31
C ASP A 86 13.47 13.53 6.68
N VAL A 87 14.11 14.70 6.70
CA VAL A 87 15.45 14.88 6.12
C VAL A 87 16.50 15.09 7.21
N SER A 88 17.53 14.26 7.20
CA SER A 88 18.73 14.44 8.04
C SER A 88 20.00 14.39 7.21
N ARG A 89 21.05 15.06 7.69
CA ARG A 89 22.37 15.09 7.06
C ARG A 89 23.35 14.22 7.85
N SER A 90 24.07 13.34 7.16
CA SER A 90 25.18 12.56 7.74
C SER A 90 26.40 13.44 8.06
N SER A 91 27.38 12.89 8.80
CA SER A 91 28.61 13.61 9.17
C SER A 91 29.48 14.00 7.97
N ASP A 92 29.38 13.24 6.88
CA ASP A 92 30.04 13.49 5.59
C ASP A 92 29.16 14.25 4.58
N GLY A 93 28.01 14.78 5.01
CA GLY A 93 27.23 15.75 4.24
C GLY A 93 26.14 15.17 3.31
N VAL A 94 25.92 13.87 3.31
CA VAL A 94 24.88 13.20 2.51
C VAL A 94 23.51 13.38 3.17
N LEU A 95 22.48 13.68 2.37
CA LEU A 95 21.10 13.82 2.84
C LEU A 95 20.36 12.49 2.74
N PHE A 96 19.78 12.06 3.86
CA PHE A 96 18.99 10.84 3.98
C PHE A 96 17.55 11.16 4.34
N ALA A 97 16.63 10.36 3.82
CA ALA A 97 15.27 10.25 4.30
C ALA A 97 15.30 9.42 5.59
N LEU A 98 15.62 10.07 6.71
CA LEU A 98 15.86 9.39 7.98
C LEU A 98 15.76 10.37 9.15
N HIS A 99 14.93 10.03 10.13
CA HIS A 99 14.88 10.74 11.40
C HIS A 99 15.77 10.03 12.46
N ASP A 100 16.32 10.78 13.42
CA ASP A 100 17.13 10.20 14.52
C ASP A 100 16.40 9.08 15.27
N ARG A 101 15.10 9.27 15.52
CA ARG A 101 14.23 8.26 16.17
C ARG A 101 14.22 6.95 15.40
N ASP A 102 14.24 7.01 14.07
CA ASP A 102 14.16 5.85 13.19
C ASP A 102 15.51 5.14 13.19
N LEU A 103 16.61 5.90 13.14
CA LEU A 103 17.96 5.38 13.32
C LEU A 103 18.16 4.70 14.69
N GLN A 104 17.62 5.28 15.77
CA GLN A 104 17.70 4.70 17.12
C GLN A 104 16.93 3.38 17.21
N ARG A 105 15.76 3.30 16.55
CA ARG A 105 14.97 2.07 16.46
C ARG A 105 15.68 0.98 15.66
N LEU A 106 16.30 1.34 14.54
CA LEU A 106 17.13 0.44 13.75
C LEU A 106 18.33 0.00 14.62
N SER A 107 19.25 0.90 14.93
CA SER A 107 20.47 0.57 15.68
C SER A 107 20.29 -0.03 17.08
N GLY A 108 19.08 0.00 17.66
CA GLY A 108 18.84 -0.42 19.04
C GLY A 108 19.54 0.46 20.09
N ASN A 109 20.04 1.62 19.68
CA ASN A 109 20.80 2.54 20.53
C ASN A 109 20.15 3.92 20.53
N THR A 110 19.61 4.32 21.68
CA THR A 110 18.91 5.61 21.89
C THR A 110 19.79 6.84 21.77
N SER A 111 21.12 6.67 21.81
CA SER A 111 22.08 7.77 21.63
C SER A 111 22.50 7.96 20.17
N SER A 112 22.05 7.10 19.25
CA SER A 112 22.33 7.23 17.82
C SER A 112 21.75 8.53 17.26
N ARG A 113 22.57 9.21 16.45
CA ARG A 113 22.22 10.47 15.75
C ARG A 113 22.74 10.39 14.33
N VAL A 114 21.90 10.77 13.36
CA VAL A 114 22.27 10.71 11.93
C VAL A 114 23.50 11.58 11.66
N GLY A 115 23.54 12.78 12.24
CA GLY A 115 24.65 13.72 12.07
C GLY A 115 26.00 13.28 12.62
N TYR A 116 26.05 12.19 13.40
CA TYR A 116 27.30 11.64 13.95
C TYR A 116 27.83 10.45 13.16
N MET A 117 27.07 9.93 12.20
CA MET A 117 27.44 8.78 11.38
C MET A 117 27.77 9.23 9.96
N SER A 118 28.79 8.61 9.37
CA SER A 118 29.06 8.75 7.93
C SER A 118 28.00 8.04 7.10
N SER A 119 27.84 8.45 5.85
CA SER A 119 26.92 7.82 4.90
C SER A 119 27.21 6.32 4.72
N LYS A 120 28.48 5.91 4.82
CA LYS A 120 28.90 4.51 4.79
C LYS A 120 28.37 3.72 6.00
N GLN A 121 28.55 4.25 7.21
CA GLN A 121 28.07 3.61 8.45
C GLN A 121 26.55 3.48 8.46
N ILE A 122 25.82 4.49 7.96
CA ILE A 122 24.35 4.44 7.85
C ILE A 122 23.91 3.32 6.89
N ARG A 123 24.58 3.19 5.73
CA ARG A 123 24.28 2.11 4.76
C ARG A 123 24.60 0.71 5.30
N GLU A 124 25.71 0.55 6.01
CA GLU A 124 26.10 -0.72 6.63
C GLU A 124 25.10 -1.14 7.72
N LEU A 125 24.61 -0.18 8.51
CA LEU A 125 23.56 -0.42 9.48
C LEU A 125 22.27 -0.89 8.80
N SER A 126 21.85 -0.20 7.73
CA SER A 126 20.66 -0.58 6.96
C SER A 126 20.76 -2.00 6.39
N ALA A 127 21.90 -2.37 5.79
CA ALA A 127 22.11 -3.71 5.24
C ALA A 127 22.06 -4.81 6.31
N SER A 128 22.54 -4.51 7.52
CA SER A 128 22.51 -5.46 8.64
C SER A 128 21.07 -5.72 9.11
N HIS A 129 20.22 -4.70 9.16
CA HIS A 129 18.79 -4.84 9.50
C HIS A 129 17.99 -5.62 8.45
N GLN A 130 18.26 -5.42 7.15
CA GLN A 130 17.59 -6.18 6.10
C GLN A 130 17.86 -7.68 6.18
N SER A 131 19.02 -8.08 6.69
CA SER A 131 19.37 -9.50 6.84
C SER A 131 18.53 -10.22 7.91
N THR A 132 18.00 -9.48 8.88
CA THR A 132 17.17 -10.01 9.97
C THR A 132 15.69 -10.00 9.62
N ASP A 133 15.21 -8.98 8.91
CA ASP A 133 13.80 -8.82 8.52
C ASP A 133 13.59 -8.99 7.01
N LYS A 134 13.52 -10.26 6.57
CA LYS A 134 13.41 -10.68 5.15
C LYS A 134 12.15 -10.22 4.39
N ILE A 135 11.25 -9.46 4.99
CA ILE A 135 9.88 -9.28 4.47
C ILE A 135 9.66 -7.90 3.82
N ASN A 136 10.44 -6.87 4.15
CA ASN A 136 10.28 -5.54 3.55
C ASN A 136 11.64 -4.94 3.16
N ASP A 137 11.70 -4.31 1.98
CA ASP A 137 12.88 -3.56 1.53
C ASP A 137 13.02 -2.27 2.35
N GLU A 138 13.61 -2.40 3.54
CA GLU A 138 13.78 -1.32 4.52
C GLU A 138 15.12 -0.58 4.34
N SER A 139 15.60 -0.47 3.09
CA SER A 139 16.81 0.29 2.82
C SER A 139 16.60 1.75 3.21
N ILE A 140 17.55 2.32 3.94
CA ILE A 140 17.53 3.75 4.29
C ILE A 140 17.83 4.55 3.01
N PRO A 141 16.84 5.27 2.43
CA PRO A 141 17.03 5.95 1.17
C PRO A 141 17.77 7.29 1.38
N THR A 142 18.53 7.70 0.37
CA THR A 142 18.91 9.12 0.26
C THR A 142 17.69 9.95 -0.12
N ILE A 143 17.76 11.27 0.05
CA ILE A 143 16.69 12.15 -0.45
C ILE A 143 16.53 12.05 -1.96
N GLN A 144 17.61 11.81 -2.70
CA GLN A 144 17.51 11.57 -4.13
C GLN A 144 16.69 10.32 -4.44
N ASP A 145 16.94 9.22 -3.72
CA ASP A 145 16.20 7.97 -3.91
C ASP A 145 14.72 8.16 -3.56
N ALA A 146 14.43 8.85 -2.44
CA ALA A 146 13.06 9.10 -1.99
C ALA A 146 12.25 9.96 -2.98
N LEU A 147 12.88 10.93 -3.65
CA LEU A 147 12.24 11.80 -4.64
C LEU A 147 12.09 11.13 -6.03
N MET A 148 12.73 9.99 -6.26
CA MET A 148 12.64 9.24 -7.52
C MET A 148 11.56 8.14 -7.50
N VAL A 149 10.87 7.95 -6.37
CA VAL A 149 9.73 7.04 -6.21
C VAL A 149 8.50 7.59 -6.93
#